data_AF-A0A924K7I8-F1
#
_entry.id   AF-A0A924K7I8-F1
#
_cell.length_a   1.000
_cell.length_b   1.000
_cell.length_c   1.000
_cell.angle_alpha   90.00
_cell.angle_beta   90.00
_cell.angle_gamma   90.00
#
_symmetry.space_group_name_H-M   'P 1'
#
loop_
_entity.id
_entity.type
_entity.pdbx_description
1 polymer ?
#
loop_
_entity_poly.entity_id
_entity_poly.type
_entity_poly.pdbx_seq_one_letter_code
_entity_poly.pdbx_strand_id
1 'polypeptide(L)' 'MTLKLCIAQLNFLVGDTTGNAQKIIDAARTAYAQGARLVLTPELSICGYGAEDLFLRPAFIAACDDAVKFVARELA' A
#
# COMPACT_ATOMS: atom_id res chain seq x y z
N MET A 1 5.66 27.95 -2.49
CA MET A 1 5.94 26.65 -1.84
C MET A 1 5.76 25.56 -2.88
N THR A 2 6.70 24.62 -3.00
CA THR A 2 6.60 23.46 -3.91
C THR A 2 6.28 22.21 -3.10
N LEU A 3 5.25 21.46 -3.53
CA LEU A 3 4.92 20.15 -2.97
C LEU A 3 5.65 19.06 -3.76
N LYS A 4 6.54 18.31 -3.11
CA LYS A 4 7.21 17.17 -3.74
C LYS A 4 6.37 15.90 -3.55
N LEU A 5 6.12 15.22 -4.67
CA LEU A 5 5.31 14.01 -4.76
C LEU A 5 6.21 12.81 -5.10
N CYS A 6 5.83 11.63 -4.63
CA CYS A 6 6.41 10.36 -5.05
C CYS A 6 5.31 9.50 -5.68
N ILE A 7 5.57 8.97 -6.88
CA ILE A 7 4.73 7.96 -7.52
C ILE A 7 5.43 6.61 -7.32
N ALA A 8 4.92 5.79 -6.40
CA ALA A 8 5.49 4.51 -6.04
C ALA A 8 5.02 3.42 -7.01
N GLN A 9 5.66 3.36 -8.18
CA GLN A 9 5.39 2.33 -9.19
C GLN A 9 6.04 1.00 -8.78
N LEU A 10 5.32 0.20 -8.00
CA LEU A 10 5.80 -1.05 -7.41
C LEU A 10 5.04 -2.26 -7.97
N ASN A 11 5.66 -3.44 -7.85
CA ASN A 11 5.05 -4.71 -8.21
C ASN A 11 4.40 -5.36 -6.98
N PHE A 12 3.06 -5.31 -6.91
CA PHE A 12 2.28 -5.89 -5.82
C PHE A 12 1.78 -7.30 -6.20
N LEU A 13 1.79 -8.20 -5.22
CA LEU A 13 1.40 -9.59 -5.41
C LEU A 13 -0.05 -9.79 -4.95
N VAL A 14 -0.90 -10.33 -5.82
CA VAL A 14 -2.31 -10.62 -5.48
C VAL A 14 -2.37 -11.57 -4.28
N GLY A 15 -3.11 -11.18 -3.25
CA GLY A 15 -3.29 -11.98 -2.04
C GLY A 15 -2.28 -11.74 -0.91
N ASP A 16 -1.10 -11.19 -1.22
CA ASP A 16 -0.04 -10.94 -0.24
C ASP A 16 -0.22 -9.58 0.45
N THR A 17 -1.27 -9.46 1.27
CA THR A 17 -1.62 -8.20 1.95
C THR A 17 -0.50 -7.69 2.88
N THR A 18 0.18 -8.59 3.60
CA THR A 18 1.30 -8.25 4.48
C THR A 18 2.52 -7.76 3.70
N GLY A 19 2.96 -8.51 2.68
CA GLY A 19 4.13 -8.12 1.88
C GLY A 19 3.89 -6.85 1.08
N ASN A 20 2.67 -6.66 0.56
CA ASN A 20 2.30 -5.43 -0.13
C ASN A 20 2.26 -4.22 0.82
N ALA A 21 1.72 -4.37 2.03
CA ALA A 21 1.76 -3.31 3.05
C ALA A 21 3.21 -2.90 3.37
N GLN A 22 4.12 -3.86 3.55
CA GLN A 22 5.53 -3.57 3.81
C GLN A 22 6.17 -2.78 2.66
N LYS A 23 5.89 -3.16 1.40
CA LYS A 23 6.37 -2.42 0.22
C LYS A 23 5.91 -0.96 0.23
N ILE A 24 4.66 -0.70 0.63
CA ILE A 24 4.12 0.67 0.74
C ILE A 24 4.85 1.46 1.84
N ILE A 25 5.06 0.85 3.01
CA ILE A 25 5.76 1.47 4.15
C ILE A 25 7.19 1.84 3.76
N ASP A 26 7.92 0.91 3.14
CA ASP A 26 9.31 1.12 2.75
C ASP A 26 9.44 2.23 1.70
N ALA A 27 8.54 2.24 0.71
CA ALA A 27 8.48 3.30 -0.29
C ALA A 27 8.13 4.65 0.31
N ALA A 28 7.20 4.70 1.27
CA ALA A 28 6.81 5.93 1.94
C ALA A 28 7.95 6.52 2.79
N ARG A 29 8.63 5.68 3.59
CA ARG A 29 9.81 6.10 4.38
C ARG A 29 10.94 6.59 3.48
N THR A 30 11.23 5.88 2.38
CA THR A 30 12.24 6.29 1.40
C THR A 30 11.88 7.63 0.74
N ALA A 31 10.63 7.80 0.31
CA ALA A 31 10.16 9.02 -0.33
C ALA A 31 10.19 10.21 0.64
N TYR A 32 9.82 10.00 1.91
CA TYR A 32 9.90 11.02 2.94
C TYR A 32 11.34 11.49 3.18
N ALA A 33 12.29 10.57 3.26
CA ALA A 33 13.72 10.88 3.37
C ALA A 33 14.23 11.69 2.15
N GLN A 34 13.63 11.51 0.98
CA GLN A 34 13.92 12.29 -0.23
C GLN A 34 13.14 13.63 -0.30
N GLY A 35 12.38 13.98 0.73
CA GLY A 35 11.63 15.24 0.83
C GLY A 35 10.23 15.20 0.22
N ALA A 36 9.70 14.04 -0.17
CA ALA A 36 8.30 13.94 -0.58
C ALA A 36 7.36 14.23 0.60
N ARG A 37 6.17 14.72 0.27
CA ARG A 37 5.09 15.02 1.22
C ARG A 37 3.77 14.33 0.86
N LEU A 38 3.73 13.66 -0.29
CA LEU A 38 2.64 12.77 -0.68
C LEU A 38 3.23 11.64 -1.52
N VAL A 39 2.81 10.42 -1.21
CA VAL A 39 3.18 9.19 -1.92
C VAL A 39 1.89 8.63 -2.51
N LEU A 40 1.91 8.35 -3.81
CA LEU A 40 0.81 7.72 -4.52
C LEU A 40 1.21 6.30 -4.90
N THR A 41 0.34 5.34 -4.61
CA THR A 41 0.47 3.95 -5.02
C THR A 41 -0.54 3.64 -6.13
N PRO A 42 -0.31 2.60 -6.95
CA PRO A 42 -1.31 2.05 -7.87
C PRO A 42 -2.64 1.68 -7.21
N GLU A 43 -3.66 1.50 -8.05
CA GLU A 43 -4.95 0.95 -7.64
C GLU A 43 -4.78 -0.43 -6.97
N LEU A 44 -5.57 -0.69 -5.93
CA LEU A 44 -5.59 -1.97 -5.21
C LEU A 44 -4.22 -2.43 -4.65
N SER A 45 -3.28 -1.51 -4.41
CA SER A 45 -1.91 -1.85 -3.98
C SER A 45 -1.83 -2.73 -2.73
N ILE A 46 -2.80 -2.63 -1.81
CA ILE A 46 -2.83 -3.47 -0.59
C ILE A 46 -3.05 -4.95 -0.94
N CYS A 47 -4.01 -5.25 -1.80
CA CYS A 47 -4.39 -6.63 -2.11
C CYS A 47 -3.80 -7.17 -3.42
N GLY A 48 -3.19 -6.30 -4.23
CA GLY A 48 -2.81 -6.58 -5.62
C GLY A 48 -4.01 -6.45 -6.56
N TYR A 49 -3.75 -5.99 -7.78
CA TYR A 49 -4.79 -5.85 -8.80
C TYR A 49 -5.16 -7.21 -9.40
N GLY A 50 -6.46 -7.47 -9.60
CA GLY A 50 -6.95 -8.73 -10.16
C GLY A 50 -7.19 -9.83 -9.13
N ALA A 51 -7.71 -9.49 -7.95
CA ALA A 51 -8.04 -10.47 -6.91
C ALA A 51 -9.31 -11.30 -7.20
N GLU A 52 -10.10 -10.91 -8.21
CA GLU A 52 -11.27 -11.66 -8.71
C GLU A 52 -12.17 -12.21 -7.56
N ASP A 53 -12.42 -13.51 -7.51
CA ASP A 53 -13.29 -14.16 -6.53
C ASP A 53 -12.79 -14.06 -5.08
N LEU A 54 -11.55 -13.62 -4.84
CA LEU A 54 -11.09 -13.31 -3.48
C LEU A 54 -11.95 -12.21 -2.85
N PHE A 55 -12.51 -11.29 -3.65
CA PHE A 55 -13.44 -10.26 -3.16
C PHE A 55 -14.74 -10.84 -2.59
N LEU A 56 -15.10 -12.07 -2.95
CA LEU A 56 -16.27 -12.77 -2.41
C LEU A 56 -15.99 -13.42 -1.05
N ARG A 57 -14.74 -13.37 -0.55
CA ARG A 57 -14.34 -13.96 0.73
C ARG A 57 -14.27 -12.89 1.83
N PRO A 58 -15.16 -12.89 2.83
CA PRO A 58 -15.12 -11.90 3.92
C PRO A 58 -13.78 -11.83 4.65
N ALA A 59 -13.11 -12.98 4.83
CA ALA A 59 -11.79 -13.04 5.45
C ALA A 59 -10.71 -12.29 4.64
N PHE A 60 -10.83 -12.25 3.31
CA PHE A 60 -9.90 -11.51 2.46
C PHE A 60 -10.09 -10.00 2.63
N ILE A 61 -11.35 -9.54 2.66
CA ILE A 61 -11.67 -8.13 2.91
C ILE A 61 -11.17 -7.70 4.30
N ALA A 62 -11.37 -8.53 5.32
CA ALA A 62 -10.86 -8.27 6.67
C ALA A 62 -9.32 -8.16 6.69
N ALA A 63 -8.62 -9.07 6.00
CA ALA A 63 -7.16 -9.01 5.89
C ALA A 63 -6.67 -7.75 5.17
N CYS A 64 -7.39 -7.27 4.15
CA CYS A 64 -7.07 -6.00 3.48
C CYS A 64 -7.23 -4.80 4.43
N ASP A 65 -8.31 -4.77 5.22
CA ASP A 65 -8.56 -3.71 6.20
C ASP A 65 -7.50 -3.69 7.31
N ASP A 66 -7.13 -4.86 7.82
CA ASP A 66 -6.05 -4.98 8.82
C ASP A 66 -4.70 -4.52 8.25
N ALA A 67 -4.41 -4.82 6.98
CA ALA A 67 -3.20 -4.37 6.31
C ALA A 67 -3.17 -2.84 6.10
N VAL A 68 -4.30 -2.22 5.75
CA VAL A 68 -4.41 -0.74 5.67
C VAL A 68 -4.16 -0.10 7.05
N LYS A 69 -4.79 -0.63 8.10
CA LYS A 69 -4.57 -0.16 9.48
C LYS A 69 -3.11 -0.32 9.90
N PHE A 70 -2.45 -1.40 9.49
CA PHE A 70 -1.03 -1.59 9.73
C PHE A 70 -0.18 -0.50 9.05
N VAL A 71 -0.41 -0.22 7.75
CA VAL A 71 0.27 0.87 7.04
C VAL A 71 0.06 2.21 7.74
N ALA A 72 -1.18 2.53 8.12
CA ALA A 72 -1.51 3.79 8.80
C ALA A 72 -0.78 3.94 10.14
N ARG A 73 -0.69 2.87 10.94
CA ARG A 73 0.02 2.86 12.22
C ARG A 73 1.54 3.01 12.04
N GLU A 74 2.13 2.37 11.03
CA GLU A 74 3.58 2.40 10.79
C GLU A 74 4.10 3.72 10.19
N LEU A 75 3.18 4.55 9.67
CA LEU A 75 3.47 5.83 9.02
C LEU A 75 2.87 7.05 9.76
N ALA A 76 2.28 6.84 10.94
CA ALA A 76 1.84 7.91 11.84
C ALA A 76 3.04 8.61 12.51
#